data_AF-A0A5N3X4Y0-F1
#
_entry.id   AF-A0A5N3X4Y0-F1
#
_cell.length_a   1.000
_cell.length_b   1.000
_cell.length_c   1.000
_cell.angle_alpha   90.00
_cell.angle_beta   90.00
_cell.angle_gamma   90.00
#
_symmetry.space_group_name_H-M   'P 1'
#
loop_
_entity.id
_entity.type
_entity.pdbx_description
1 polymer ?
#
loop_
_entity_poly.entity_id
_entity_poly.type
_entity_poly.pdbx_seq_one_letter_code
_entity_poly.pdbx_strand_id
1 'polypeptide(L)' 'PFTDAVTTNLTLRNPSDQRVYFKVKTIAPRGSCVRPNRGITDPGWTVTP' A
#
# COMPACT_ATOMS: atom_id res chain seq x y z
N PRO A 1 22.35 3.07 11.95
CA PRO A 1 21.39 2.68 13.01
C PRO A 1 19.98 3.19 12.71
N PHE A 2 18.94 2.37 12.87
CA PHE A 2 17.54 2.76 12.69
C PHE A 2 17.03 3.42 13.98
N THR A 3 17.49 4.64 14.24
CA THR A 3 17.07 5.45 15.40
C THR A 3 15.77 6.21 15.16
N ASP A 4 15.41 6.40 13.88
CA ASP A 4 14.29 7.22 13.44
C ASP A 4 13.37 6.44 12.50
N ALA A 5 12.15 6.94 12.31
CA ALA A 5 11.18 6.33 11.41
C ALA A 5 11.70 6.37 9.96
N VAL A 6 11.74 5.20 9.31
CA VAL A 6 12.08 5.07 7.89
C VAL A 6 10.81 4.78 7.10
N THR A 7 10.59 5.56 6.03
CA THR A 7 9.41 5.44 5.16
C THR A 7 9.81 4.93 3.78
N THR A 8 9.06 3.96 3.26
CA THR A 8 9.21 3.43 1.91
C THR A 8 7.87 3.51 1.19
N ASN A 9 7.86 4.04 -0.03
CA ASN A 9 6.65 4.19 -0.84
C ASN A 9 6.42 2.94 -1.70
N LEU A 10 5.17 2.49 -1.76
CA LEU A 10 4.74 1.35 -2.58
C LEU A 10 3.67 1.79 -3.57
N THR A 11 3.98 1.77 -4.86
CA THR A 11 3.02 2.14 -5.90
C THR A 11 2.21 0.93 -6.37
N LEU A 12 0.89 1.00 -6.31
CA LEU A 12 -0.04 -0.03 -6.77
C LEU A 12 -0.88 0.49 -7.93
N ARG A 13 -0.77 -0.12 -9.11
CA ARG A 13 -1.57 0.20 -10.30
C ARG A 13 -2.62 -0.86 -10.55
N ASN A 14 -3.84 -0.45 -10.87
CA ASN A 14 -4.88 -1.34 -11.39
C ASN A 14 -4.89 -1.32 -12.92
N PRO A 15 -4.37 -2.36 -13.60
CA PRO A 15 -4.40 -2.45 -15.06
C PRO A 15 -5.72 -3.00 -15.62
N SER A 16 -6.66 -3.41 -14.77
CA SER A 16 -7.93 -4.00 -15.21
C SER A 16 -8.99 -2.94 -15.49
N ASP A 17 -10.03 -3.34 -16.23
CA ASP A 17 -11.20 -2.51 -16.53
C ASP A 17 -12.27 -2.57 -15.42
N GLN A 18 -11.94 -3.15 -14.26
CA GLN A 18 -12.84 -3.31 -13.12
C GLN A 18 -12.24 -2.71 -11.85
N ARG A 19 -13.10 -2.41 -10.88
CA ARG A 19 -12.66 -1.99 -9.53
C ARG A 19 -11.99 -3.15 -8.81
N VAL A 20 -10.82 -2.90 -8.24
CA VAL A 20 -10.04 -3.90 -7.50
C VAL A 20 -9.94 -3.50 -6.03
N TYR A 21 -10.31 -4.43 -5.14
CA TYR A 21 -10.10 -4.30 -3.69
C TYR A 21 -8.73 -4.86 -3.32
N PHE A 22 -7.94 -4.09 -2.55
CA PHE A 22 -6.63 -4.53 -2.09
C PHE A 22 -6.53 -4.53 -0.56
N LYS A 23 -5.66 -5.40 -0.03
CA LYS A 23 -5.29 -5.45 1.38
C LYS A 23 -3.80 -5.75 1.50
N VAL A 24 -3.06 -4.83 2.11
CA VAL A 24 -1.64 -4.98 2.42
C VAL A 24 -1.49 -5.67 3.77
N LYS A 25 -0.63 -6.69 3.82
CA LYS A 25 -0.28 -7.41 5.05
C LYS A 25 1.23 -7.33 5.25
N THR A 26 1.65 -7.22 6.51
CA THR A 26 3.05 -7.25 6.92
C THR A 26 3.29 -8.44 7.83
N ILE A 27 4.47 -9.05 7.74
CA ILE A 27 4.93 -10.07 8.69
C ILE A 27 5.56 -9.46 9.95
N ALA A 28 5.79 -8.13 9.95
CA ALA A 28 6.38 -7.38 11.06
C ALA A 28 5.46 -6.23 11.53
N PRO A 29 4.26 -6.53 12.08
CA PRO A 29 3.25 -5.51 12.40
C PRO A 29 3.66 -4.56 13.53
N ARG A 30 4.51 -4.99 14.46
CA ARG A 30 4.96 -4.14 15.59
C ARG A 30 5.96 -3.05 15.17
N GLY A 31 6.63 -3.22 14.02
CA GLY A 31 7.70 -2.33 13.56
C GLY A 31 7.36 -1.55 12.28
N SER A 32 6.13 -1.65 11.77
CA SER A 32 5.74 -0.99 10.52
C SER A 32 4.36 -0.36 10.63
N CYS A 33 4.22 0.87 10.13
CA CYS A 33 2.93 1.51 9.90
C CYS A 33 2.65 1.51 8.40
N VAL A 34 1.71 0.68 7.95
CA VAL A 34 1.34 0.58 6.53
C VAL A 34 0.08 1.39 6.26
N ARG A 35 0.17 2.38 5.37
CA ARG A 35 -0.96 3.19 4.92
C ARG A 35 -0.91 3.41 3.40
N PRO A 36 -2.03 3.30 2.69
CA PRO A 36 -3.27 2.62 3.09
C PRO A 36 -3.06 1.10 3.25
N ASN A 37 -3.58 0.49 4.33
CA ASN A 37 -3.51 -0.98 4.50
C ASN A 37 -4.58 -1.75 3.71
N ARG A 38 -5.64 -1.05 3.28
CA ARG A 38 -6.75 -1.59 2.50
C ARG A 38 -7.40 -0.47 1.70
N GLY A 39 -8.01 -0.80 0.58
CA GLY A 39 -8.70 0.18 -0.23
C GLY A 39 -9.29 -0.42 -1.50
N ILE A 40 -9.80 0.46 -2.35
CA ILE A 40 -10.34 0.16 -3.66
C ILE A 40 -9.57 1.02 -4.66
N THR A 41 -9.21 0.45 -5.80
CA THR A 41 -8.60 1.18 -6.92
C THR A 41 -9.51 1.05 -8.13
N ASP A 42 -9.90 2.19 -8.70
CA ASP A 42 -10.66 2.24 -9.95
C ASP A 42 -9.82 1.77 -11.15
N PRO A 43 -10.46 1.40 -12.27
CA PRO A 43 -9.77 1.04 -13.50
C PRO A 43 -8.75 2.10 -13.95
N GLY A 44 -7.53 1.67 -14.26
CA GLY A 44 -6.45 2.56 -14.74
C GLY A 44 -5.83 3.46 -13.66
N TRP A 45 -6.33 3.45 -12.43
CA TRP A 45 -5.80 4.28 -11.34
C TRP A 45 -4.55 3.67 -10.70
N THR A 46 -3.70 4.56 -10.20
CA THR A 46 -2.49 4.23 -9.46
C THR A 46 -2.57 4.86 -8.07
N VAL A 47 -2.30 4.06 -7.04
CA VAL A 47 -2.25 4.46 -5.64
C VAL A 47 -0.80 4.48 -5.18
N THR A 48 -0.37 5.59 -4.59
CA THR A 48 0.92 5.74 -3.92
C THR A 48 0.66 6.27 -2.49
N PRO A 49 1.28 5.69 -1.45
CA PRO A 49 1.27 6.18 -0.08
C PRO A 49 1.78 7.61 0.09
#